data_AF-W1XZF0-F1
#
_entry.id   AF-W1XZF0-F1
#
_cell.length_a   1.000
_cell.length_b   1.000
_cell.length_c   1.000
_cell.angle_alpha   90.00
_cell.angle_beta   90.00
_cell.angle_gamma   90.00
#
_symmetry.space_group_name_H-M   'P 1'
#
loop_
_entity.id
_entity.type
_entity.pdbx_description
1 polymer ?
#
loop_
_entity_poly.entity_id
_entity_poly.type
_entity_poly.pdbx_seq_one_letter_code
_entity_poly.pdbx_strand_id
1 'polypeptide(L)'
;SFNDQISLQDVTDIYLPLAHLIQIYKRSKEDLAFSKGIFLQRESKNQPFIIGISGSVAVGKSTTSRLLQILLSRIFPEASVELVTTDGFLYPNSILNERNILNRKGFPESYDMESLLDFLDQLKNGQDVDI
;
A
#
# COMPACT_ATOMS: atom_id res chain seq x y z
N SER A 1 17.33 1.14 16.12
CA SER A 1 16.41 0.16 16.74
C SER A 1 15.91 -0.76 15.63
N PHE A 2 16.63 -1.75 15.10
CA PHE A 2 17.45 -2.82 15.68
C PHE A 2 16.64 -3.75 16.61
N ASN A 3 16.11 -4.83 15.99
CA ASN A 3 15.60 -6.07 16.59
C ASN A 3 14.08 -6.31 16.73
N ASP A 4 13.27 -5.96 15.71
CA ASP A 4 11.99 -6.68 15.48
C ASP A 4 12.33 -8.05 14.86
N GLN A 5 12.72 -9.02 15.68
CA GLN A 5 12.81 -10.41 15.22
C GLN A 5 11.40 -10.97 15.11
N ILE A 6 10.78 -10.78 13.95
CA ILE A 6 9.59 -11.55 13.59
C ILE A 6 10.00 -13.02 13.64
N SER A 7 9.40 -13.79 14.54
CA SER A 7 9.73 -15.20 14.65
C SER A 7 9.17 -15.96 13.45
N LEU A 8 9.82 -17.07 13.07
CA LEU A 8 9.27 -17.97 12.04
C LEU A 8 7.88 -18.50 12.43
N GLN A 9 7.61 -18.57 13.73
CA GLN A 9 6.29 -18.93 14.25
C GLN A 9 5.26 -17.85 13.91
N ASP A 10 5.55 -16.58 14.14
CA ASP A 10 4.63 -15.46 13.79
C ASP A 10 4.36 -15.41 12.29
N VAL A 11 5.39 -15.69 11.47
CA VAL A 11 5.20 -15.78 10.01
C VAL A 11 4.15 -16.85 9.67
N THR A 12 4.24 -18.01 10.33
CA THR A 12 3.37 -19.15 10.05
C THR A 12 1.97 -18.96 10.60
N ASP A 13 1.85 -18.46 11.82
CA ASP A 13 0.57 -18.42 12.55
C ASP A 13 -0.24 -17.15 12.26
N ILE A 14 0.42 -16.06 11.87
CA ILE A 14 -0.22 -14.75 11.71
C ILE A 14 -0.13 -14.28 10.26
N TYR A 15 1.07 -14.18 9.70
CA TYR A 15 1.27 -13.49 8.43
C TYR A 15 0.90 -14.34 7.20
N LEU A 16 1.13 -15.66 7.22
CA LEU A 16 0.68 -16.56 6.15
C LEU A 16 -0.86 -16.60 6.05
N PRO A 17 -1.62 -16.80 7.15
CA PRO A 17 -3.08 -16.70 7.11
C PRO A 17 -3.58 -15.33 6.62
N LEU A 18 -2.92 -14.25 7.04
CA LEU A 18 -3.25 -12.90 6.55
C LEU A 18 -3.00 -12.75 5.05
N ALA A 19 -1.89 -13.27 4.54
CA ALA A 19 -1.58 -13.23 3.11
C ALA A 19 -2.58 -14.06 2.29
N HIS A 20 -3.01 -15.22 2.79
CA HIS A 20 -4.10 -16.00 2.18
C HIS A 20 -5.42 -15.24 2.18
N LEU A 21 -5.75 -14.54 3.27
CA LEU A 21 -6.95 -13.71 3.33
C LEU A 21 -6.90 -12.60 2.26
N ILE A 22 -5.76 -11.91 2.13
CA ILE A 22 -5.53 -10.91 1.09
C ILE A 22 -5.73 -11.52 -0.31
N GLN A 23 -5.24 -12.74 -0.54
CA GLN A 23 -5.42 -13.45 -1.80
C GLN A 23 -6.90 -13.70 -2.13
N ILE A 24 -7.70 -14.10 -1.14
CA ILE A 24 -9.15 -14.28 -1.30
C ILE A 24 -9.81 -12.95 -1.70
N TYR A 25 -9.49 -11.85 -1.01
CA TYR A 25 -10.02 -10.53 -1.36
C TYR A 25 -9.62 -10.06 -2.76
N LYS A 26 -8.34 -10.24 -3.13
CA LYS A 26 -7.85 -9.88 -4.47
C LYS A 26 -8.63 -10.62 -5.55
N ARG A 27 -8.71 -11.95 -5.45
CA ARG A 27 -9.42 -12.80 -6.42
C ARG A 27 -10.89 -12.43 -6.52
N SER A 28 -11.55 -12.23 -5.38
CA SER A 28 -12.97 -11.86 -5.34
C SER A 28 -13.24 -10.51 -6.03
N LYS A 29 -12.31 -9.56 -5.89
CA LYS A 29 -12.40 -8.25 -6.55
C LYS A 29 -12.17 -8.37 -8.07
N GLU A 30 -11.23 -9.21 -8.50
CA GLU A 30 -10.96 -9.50 -9.91
C GLU A 30 -12.15 -10.18 -10.58
N ASP A 31 -12.72 -11.20 -9.94
CA ASP A 31 -13.90 -11.92 -10.44
C ASP A 31 -15.12 -10.99 -10.56
N LEU A 32 -15.30 -10.09 -9.60
CA LEU A 32 -16.36 -9.08 -9.64
C LEU A 32 -16.13 -8.06 -10.76
N ALA A 33 -14.89 -7.58 -10.95
CA ALA A 33 -14.54 -6.65 -12.02
C ALA A 33 -14.78 -7.29 -13.40
N PHE A 34 -14.37 -8.54 -13.58
CA PHE A 34 -14.59 -9.32 -14.78
C PHE A 34 -16.09 -9.47 -15.09
N SER A 35 -16.89 -9.91 -14.10
CA SER A 35 -18.34 -10.08 -14.25
C SER A 35 -19.06 -8.77 -14.61
N LYS A 36 -18.65 -7.65 -14.01
CA LYS A 36 -19.15 -6.31 -14.35
C LYS A 36 -18.77 -5.89 -15.78
N GLY A 37 -17.55 -6.20 -16.22
CA GLY A 37 -17.09 -5.95 -17.59
C GLY A 37 -17.98 -6.64 -18.62
N ILE A 38 -18.26 -7.93 -18.42
CA ILE A 38 -19.18 -8.70 -19.28
C ILE A 38 -20.57 -8.08 -19.30
N PHE A 39 -21.14 -7.76 -18.13
CA PHE A 39 -22.48 -7.15 -18.04
C PHE A 39 -22.57 -5.80 -18.76
N LEU A 40 -21.54 -4.96 -18.64
CA LEU A 40 -21.50 -3.63 -19.24
C LEU A 40 -21.00 -3.63 -20.70
N GLN A 41 -20.64 -4.79 -21.26
CA GLN A 41 -19.99 -4.92 -22.57
C GLN A 41 -18.74 -4.01 -22.70
N ARG A 42 -17.94 -3.96 -21.64
CA ARG A 42 -16.68 -3.22 -21.59
C ARG A 42 -15.55 -4.16 -21.22
N GLU A 43 -14.38 -3.93 -21.81
CA GLU A 43 -13.18 -4.64 -21.37
C GLU A 43 -12.90 -4.33 -19.91
N SER A 44 -12.69 -5.39 -19.12
CA SER A 44 -12.21 -5.27 -17.76
C SER A 44 -10.74 -4.87 -17.80
N LYS A 45 -10.43 -3.64 -17.37
CA LYS A 45 -9.04 -3.23 -17.18
C LYS A 45 -8.50 -3.87 -15.91
N ASN A 46 -7.28 -4.43 -15.98
CA ASN A 46 -6.56 -4.83 -14.79
C ASN A 46 -6.25 -3.59 -13.96
N GLN A 47 -6.84 -3.53 -12.76
CA GLN A 47 -6.57 -2.47 -11.79
C GLN A 47 -5.70 -3.04 -10.68
N PRO A 48 -4.70 -2.29 -10.19
CA PRO A 48 -3.89 -2.74 -9.07
C PRO A 48 -4.72 -2.95 -7.80
N PHE A 49 -4.30 -3.93 -7.01
CA PHE A 49 -4.89 -4.23 -5.70
C PHE A 49 -4.11 -3.48 -4.61
N ILE A 50 -4.64 -2.34 -4.17
CA ILE A 50 -4.00 -1.48 -3.16
C ILE A 50 -4.34 -1.94 -1.75
N ILE A 51 -3.32 -2.09 -0.90
CA ILE A 51 -3.45 -2.47 0.51
C ILE A 51 -2.93 -1.30 1.36
N GLY A 52 -3.82 -0.70 2.16
CA GLY A 52 -3.45 0.37 3.10
C GLY A 52 -2.99 -0.22 4.44
N ILE A 53 -1.78 0.15 4.90
CA ILE A 53 -1.25 -0.22 6.21
C ILE A 53 -1.07 1.04 7.04
N SER A 54 -1.93 1.22 8.06
CA SER A 54 -1.95 2.39 8.94
C SER A 54 -1.66 2.00 10.40
N GLY A 55 -1.42 3.01 11.25
CA GLY A 55 -1.10 2.81 12.66
C GLY A 55 -0.13 3.86 13.21
N SER A 56 0.06 3.86 14.53
CA SER A 56 0.91 4.84 15.23
C SER A 56 2.38 4.79 14.79
N VAL A 57 3.13 5.85 15.09
CA VAL A 57 4.58 5.90 14.90
C VAL A 57 5.23 4.78 15.72
N ALA A 58 6.24 4.11 15.16
CA ALA A 58 6.99 3.01 15.78
C ALA A 58 6.19 1.73 16.14
N VAL A 59 4.94 1.57 15.69
CA VAL A 59 4.15 0.34 15.94
C VAL A 59 4.53 -0.87 15.06
N GLY A 60 5.52 -0.72 14.16
CA GLY A 60 5.97 -1.81 13.28
C GLY A 60 5.32 -1.88 11.89
N LYS A 61 4.65 -0.80 11.42
CA LYS A 61 4.05 -0.75 10.06
C LYS A 61 5.04 -1.13 8.96
N SER A 62 6.25 -0.57 8.99
CA SER A 62 7.29 -0.83 7.99
C SER A 62 7.70 -2.30 8.03
N THR A 63 7.89 -2.86 9.22
CA THR A 63 8.17 -4.28 9.46
C THR A 63 7.10 -5.18 8.84
N THR A 64 5.82 -4.94 9.16
CA THR A 64 4.68 -5.68 8.60
C THR A 64 4.57 -5.55 7.09
N SER A 65 4.70 -4.32 6.56
CA SER A 65 4.56 -4.05 5.13
C SER A 65 5.62 -4.77 4.29
N ARG A 66 6.87 -4.80 4.77
CA ARG A 66 7.97 -5.48 4.07
C ARG A 66 7.79 -7.00 4.09
N LEU A 67 7.35 -7.56 5.21
CA LEU A 67 7.06 -8.99 5.29
C LEU A 67 5.91 -9.38 4.35
N LEU A 68 4.80 -8.62 4.36
CA LEU A 68 3.68 -8.85 3.46
C LEU A 68 4.10 -8.73 1.99
N GLN A 69 4.94 -7.75 1.64
CA GLN A 69 5.48 -7.63 0.29
C GLN A 69 6.20 -8.92 -0.16
N ILE A 70 7.06 -9.48 0.70
CA ILE A 70 7.81 -10.72 0.39
C ILE A 70 6.85 -11.91 0.24
N LEU A 71 5.90 -12.08 1.17
CA LEU A 71 4.94 -13.18 1.13
C LEU A 71 4.05 -13.11 -0.12
N LEU A 72 3.50 -11.92 -0.41
CA LEU A 72 2.61 -11.71 -1.55
C LEU A 72 3.35 -11.86 -2.88
N SER A 73 4.62 -11.42 -2.97
CA SER A 73 5.44 -11.63 -4.18
C SER A 73 5.63 -13.11 -4.50
N ARG A 74 5.70 -13.97 -3.47
CA ARG A 74 5.79 -15.43 -3.65
C ARG A 74 4.44 -16.06 -3.99
N ILE A 75 3.35 -15.55 -3.43
CA ILE A 75 1.98 -16.03 -3.72
C ILE A 75 1.54 -15.64 -5.14
N PHE A 76 2.02 -14.49 -5.65
CA PHE A 76 1.70 -13.96 -6.97
C PHE A 76 2.97 -13.77 -7.81
N PRO A 77 3.61 -14.85 -8.28
CA PRO A 77 4.88 -14.76 -9.03
C PRO A 77 4.74 -13.99 -10.35
N GLU A 78 3.53 -13.96 -10.93
CA GLU A 78 3.23 -13.27 -12.20
C GLU A 78 2.84 -11.79 -12.00
N ALA A 79 2.84 -11.28 -10.76
CA ALA A 79 2.47 -9.90 -10.45
C ALA A 79 3.60 -9.17 -9.71
N SER A 80 3.76 -7.88 -10.01
CA SER A 80 4.63 -7.00 -9.23
C SER A 80 3.96 -6.62 -7.92
N VAL A 81 4.68 -6.71 -6.81
CA VAL A 81 4.22 -6.29 -5.48
C VAL A 81 5.13 -5.19 -4.96
N GLU A 82 4.62 -3.97 -5.00
CA GLU A 82 5.37 -2.77 -4.64
C GLU A 82 4.95 -2.19 -3.28
N LEU A 83 5.89 -1.50 -2.63
CA LEU A 83 5.68 -0.85 -1.34
C LEU A 83 5.92 0.65 -1.48
N VAL A 84 4.86 1.44 -1.29
CA VAL A 84 4.91 2.90 -1.27
C VAL A 84 4.69 3.40 0.15
N THR A 85 5.51 4.33 0.61
CA THR A 85 5.34 4.98 1.92
C THR A 85 4.70 6.35 1.76
N THR A 86 3.78 6.72 2.67
CA THR A 86 3.16 8.05 2.63
C THR A 86 4.15 9.17 2.96
N ASP A 87 5.31 8.84 3.54
CA ASP A 87 6.36 9.80 3.88
C ASP A 87 6.97 10.47 2.63
N GLY A 88 6.88 9.84 1.46
CA GLY A 88 7.24 10.45 0.18
C GLY A 88 6.38 11.65 -0.20
N PHE A 89 5.20 11.79 0.41
CA PHE A 89 4.26 12.89 0.21
C PHE A 89 4.34 13.94 1.32
N LEU A 90 5.35 13.90 2.18
CA LEU A 90 5.58 14.99 3.14
C LEU A 90 6.11 16.22 2.42
N TYR A 91 5.64 17.40 2.82
CA TYR A 91 6.25 18.63 2.34
C TYR A 91 7.74 18.69 2.74
N PRO A 92 8.62 19.25 1.89
CA PRO A 92 10.00 19.51 2.23
C PRO A 92 10.13 20.33 3.53
N ASN A 93 11.21 20.10 4.27
CA ASN A 93 11.45 20.80 5.54
C ASN A 93 11.43 22.34 5.37
N SER A 94 11.81 22.89 4.21
CA SER A 94 11.69 24.33 3.92
C SER A 94 10.24 24.82 4.01
N ILE A 95 9.31 24.16 3.33
CA ILE A 95 7.87 24.48 3.35
C ILE A 95 7.30 24.30 4.76
N LEU A 96 7.70 23.23 5.46
CA LEU A 96 7.24 23.00 6.84
C LEU A 96 7.71 24.11 7.80
N ASN A 97 8.93 24.64 7.60
CA ASN A 97 9.45 25.77 8.36
C ASN A 97 8.73 27.08 8.02
N GLU A 98 8.54 27.38 6.74
CA GLU A 98 7.81 28.56 6.27
C GLU A 98 6.37 28.60 6.82
N ARG A 99 5.72 27.42 6.90
CA ARG A 99 4.37 27.26 7.45
C ARG A 99 4.34 27.13 8.99
N ASN A 100 5.48 27.15 9.68
CA ASN A 100 5.60 26.95 11.13
C ASN A 100 4.95 25.64 11.65
N ILE A 101 5.04 24.57 10.85
CA ILE A 101 4.46 23.25 11.18
C ILE A 101 5.52 22.13 11.22
N LEU A 102 6.80 22.47 11.32
CA LEU A 102 7.87 21.46 11.39
C LEU A 102 7.67 20.49 12.58
N ASN A 103 7.21 20.99 13.72
CA ASN A 103 6.87 20.19 14.91
C ASN A 103 5.62 19.31 14.75
N ARG A 104 4.84 19.54 13.69
CA ARG A 104 3.66 18.76 13.31
C ARG A 104 3.95 17.82 12.14
N LYS A 105 5.23 17.56 11.85
CA LYS A 105 5.62 16.56 10.85
C LYS A 105 5.02 15.19 11.21
N GLY A 106 4.28 14.60 10.26
CA GLY A 106 3.52 13.37 10.45
C GLY A 106 2.03 13.58 10.78
N PHE A 107 1.57 14.82 10.98
CA PHE A 107 0.15 15.15 11.03
C PHE A 107 -0.39 15.47 9.63
N PRO A 108 -1.71 15.38 9.38
CA PRO A 108 -2.31 15.55 8.04
C PRO A 108 -1.85 16.80 7.28
N GLU A 109 -1.72 17.94 7.96
CA GLU A 109 -1.30 19.22 7.37
C GLU A 109 0.17 19.27 6.92
N SER A 110 0.99 18.30 7.33
CA SER A 110 2.39 18.17 6.89
C SER A 110 2.56 17.37 5.60
N TYR A 111 1.47 16.77 5.09
CA TYR A 111 1.44 16.01 3.84
C TYR A 111 0.84 16.83 2.69
N ASP A 112 1.40 16.64 1.50
CA ASP A 112 0.79 17.02 0.24
C ASP A 112 -0.27 15.97 -0.13
N MET A 113 -1.48 16.18 0.37
CA MET A 113 -2.61 15.28 0.13
C MET A 113 -3.09 15.29 -1.32
N GLU A 114 -2.89 16.39 -2.04
CA GLU A 114 -3.26 16.50 -3.45
C GLU A 114 -2.38 15.57 -4.28
N SER A 115 -1.05 15.67 -4.09
CA SER A 115 -0.08 14.77 -4.73
C SER A 115 -0.33 13.29 -4.40
N LEU A 116 -0.68 12.96 -3.15
CA LEU A 116 -1.02 11.58 -2.77
C LEU A 116 -2.29 11.07 -3.46
N LEU A 117 -3.34 11.90 -3.55
CA LEU A 117 -4.58 11.52 -4.20
C LEU A 117 -4.39 11.36 -5.71
N ASP A 118 -3.63 12.26 -6.34
CA ASP A 118 -3.27 12.17 -7.75
C ASP A 118 -2.47 10.91 -8.03
N PHE A 119 -1.47 10.59 -7.20
CA PHE A 119 -0.72 9.34 -7.32
C PHE A 119 -1.63 8.10 -7.29
N LEU A 120 -2.57 8.06 -6.34
CA LEU A 120 -3.51 6.93 -6.21
C LEU A 120 -4.49 6.85 -7.38
N ASP A 121 -4.90 7.99 -7.95
CA ASP A 121 -5.79 8.03 -9.11
C ASP A 121 -5.07 7.55 -10.38
N GLN A 122 -3.86 8.05 -10.63
CA GLN A 122 -3.00 7.62 -11.74
C GLN A 122 -2.77 6.10 -11.70
N LEU A 123 -2.41 5.59 -10.52
CA LEU A 123 -2.16 4.16 -10.30
C LEU A 123 -3.44 3.32 -10.53
N LYS A 124 -4.62 3.76 -10.07
CA LYS A 124 -5.89 3.07 -10.34
C LYS A 124 -6.29 3.07 -11.81
N ASN A 125 -5.90 4.12 -12.54
CA ASN A 125 -6.20 4.27 -13.96
C ASN A 125 -5.18 3.58 -14.88
N GLY A 126 -4.18 2.91 -14.30
CA GLY A 126 -3.17 2.14 -15.03
C GLY A 126 -2.14 3.00 -15.73
N GLN A 127 -1.88 4.21 -15.20
CA GLN A 127 -0.79 5.08 -15.66
C GLN A 127 0.51 4.67 -14.98
N ASP A 128 1.63 4.90 -15.66
CA ASP A 128 2.96 4.72 -15.08
C ASP A 128 3.19 5.78 -13.99
N VAL A 129 3.53 5.32 -12.79
CA VAL A 129 3.87 6.18 -11.65
C VAL A 129 5.23 5.76 -11.12
N ASP A 130 6.03 6.71 -10.69
CA ASP A 130 7.28 6.43 -9.98
C ASP A 130 6.95 5.91 -8.57
N ILE A 131 7.43 4.71 -8.28
CA ILE A 131 7.22 3.98 -7.02
C ILE A 131 8.49 4.05 -6.17
#